data_AF-A0A6V2P9W0-F1
#
_entry.id   AF-A0A6V2P9W0-F1
#
_cell.length_a   1.000
_cell.length_b   1.000
_cell.length_c   1.000
_cell.angle_alpha   90.00
_cell.angle_beta   90.00
_cell.angle_gamma   90.00
#
_symmetry.space_group_name_H-M   'P 1'
#
loop_
_entity.id
_entity.type
_entity.pdbx_description
1 polymer ?
#
loop_
_entity_poly.entity_id
_entity_poly.type
_entity_poly.pdbx_seq_one_letter_code
_entity_poly.pdbx_strand_id
1 'polypeptide(L)'
;MGLTFDELGKRRHGSEATLHFCDALYRIYGSEDLSTALGASFAIEHWANAGFWDELIEGFEKLNGKRPSGAKKFRMGFWRFHQALEAQHAAHTMDELEEAITEGLITDELRFQQAAREMLDACAIFWEGLDASRQGRPYSVTTLKAR
;
A
#
# COMPACT_ATOMS: atom_id res chain seq x y z
N MET A 1 -19.63 -3.19 8.04
CA MET A 1 -19.13 -2.70 6.74
C MET A 1 -20.18 -2.79 5.63
N GLY A 2 -21.36 -3.40 5.83
CA GLY A 2 -22.52 -3.24 4.94
C GLY A 2 -22.40 -3.85 3.53
N LEU A 3 -21.18 -4.12 3.07
CA LEU A 3 -20.88 -4.69 1.77
C LEU A 3 -21.12 -6.20 1.75
N THR A 4 -21.71 -6.68 0.67
CA THR A 4 -21.76 -8.10 0.32
C THR A 4 -20.45 -8.54 -0.30
N PHE A 5 -20.28 -9.86 -0.50
CA PHE A 5 -19.07 -10.41 -1.09
C PHE A 5 -18.87 -9.95 -2.56
N ASP A 6 -19.94 -9.85 -3.34
CA ASP A 6 -19.91 -9.41 -4.74
C ASP A 6 -19.64 -7.91 -4.92
N GLU A 7 -19.75 -7.12 -3.85
CA GLU A 7 -19.38 -5.71 -3.81
C GLU A 7 -17.89 -5.49 -3.47
N LEU A 8 -17.20 -6.47 -2.89
CA LEU A 8 -15.79 -6.35 -2.55
C LEU A 8 -14.92 -6.20 -3.81
N GLY A 9 -13.94 -5.29 -3.74
CA GLY A 9 -12.96 -5.06 -4.80
C GLY A 9 -13.49 -4.34 -6.04
N LYS A 10 -14.76 -3.90 -6.06
CA LYS A 10 -15.30 -3.16 -7.22
C LYS A 10 -14.86 -1.71 -7.18
N ARG A 11 -14.16 -1.26 -8.23
CA ARG A 11 -13.66 0.13 -8.39
C ARG A 11 -14.72 1.20 -8.13
N ARG A 12 -15.99 0.95 -8.46
CA ARG A 12 -17.10 1.88 -8.18
C ARG A 12 -17.29 2.26 -6.70
N HIS A 13 -16.71 1.50 -5.78
CA HIS A 13 -16.74 1.79 -4.35
C HIS A 13 -15.47 2.49 -3.85
N GLY A 14 -14.45 2.66 -4.71
CA GLY A 14 -13.21 3.36 -4.36
C GLY A 14 -13.39 4.87 -4.35
N SER A 15 -12.79 5.53 -3.36
CA SER A 15 -12.62 6.99 -3.40
C SER A 15 -11.61 7.38 -4.48
N GLU A 16 -11.54 8.67 -4.83
CA GLU A 16 -10.53 9.19 -5.76
C GLU A 16 -9.10 8.79 -5.34
N ALA A 17 -8.77 8.94 -4.05
CA ALA A 17 -7.47 8.56 -3.50
C ALA A 17 -7.20 7.05 -3.58
N THR A 18 -8.20 6.20 -3.30
CA THR A 18 -8.07 4.75 -3.45
C THR A 18 -7.84 4.34 -4.90
N LEU A 19 -8.59 4.93 -5.83
CA LEU A 19 -8.44 4.64 -7.25
C LEU A 19 -7.10 5.13 -7.78
N HIS A 20 -6.60 6.27 -7.30
CA HIS A 20 -5.26 6.75 -7.66
C HIS A 20 -4.17 5.75 -7.26
N PHE A 21 -4.22 5.22 -6.03
CA PHE A 21 -3.29 4.17 -5.60
C PHE A 21 -3.43 2.90 -6.43
N CYS A 22 -4.64 2.43 -6.73
CA CYS A 22 -4.84 1.28 -7.60
C CYS A 22 -4.29 1.51 -9.02
N ASP A 23 -4.43 2.73 -9.55
CA ASP A 23 -3.92 3.09 -10.87
C ASP A 23 -2.39 3.21 -10.89
N ALA A 24 -1.78 3.66 -9.79
CA ALA A 24 -0.34 3.62 -9.59
C ALA A 24 0.18 2.16 -9.55
N LEU A 25 -0.45 1.28 -8.77
CA LEU A 25 -0.09 -0.15 -8.76
C LEU A 25 -0.13 -0.75 -10.18
N TYR A 26 -1.19 -0.50 -10.94
CA TYR A 26 -1.26 -1.01 -12.31
C TYR A 26 -0.17 -0.42 -13.23
N ARG A 27 0.07 0.88 -13.15
CA ARG A 27 0.95 1.59 -14.08
C ARG A 27 2.44 1.43 -13.79
N ILE A 28 2.85 1.48 -12.52
CA ILE A 28 4.27 1.47 -12.13
C ILE A 28 4.70 0.15 -11.50
N TYR A 29 3.92 -0.40 -10.58
CA TYR A 29 4.26 -1.70 -9.98
C TYR A 29 4.10 -2.82 -11.04
N GLY A 30 3.05 -2.77 -11.86
CA GLY A 30 2.81 -3.70 -12.97
C GLY A 30 3.49 -3.34 -14.29
N SER A 31 4.49 -2.45 -14.28
CA SER A 31 5.17 -1.97 -15.49
C SER A 31 5.98 -3.09 -16.18
N GLU A 32 6.03 -3.08 -17.51
CA GLU A 32 6.93 -3.94 -18.29
C GLU A 32 8.39 -3.43 -18.28
N ASP A 33 8.59 -2.13 -17.98
CA ASP A 33 9.92 -1.56 -17.75
C ASP A 33 10.42 -1.97 -16.35
N LEU A 34 11.47 -2.79 -16.32
CA LEU A 34 12.02 -3.38 -15.08
C LEU A 34 12.53 -2.32 -14.10
N SER A 35 13.17 -1.25 -14.58
CA SER A 35 13.58 -0.14 -13.72
C SER A 35 12.39 0.47 -12.98
N THR A 36 11.27 0.68 -13.67
CA THR A 36 10.02 1.15 -13.05
C THR A 36 9.42 0.13 -12.08
N ALA A 37 9.25 -1.12 -12.51
CA ALA A 37 8.58 -2.16 -11.74
C ALA A 37 9.32 -2.47 -10.43
N LEU A 38 10.63 -2.71 -10.52
CA LEU A 38 11.48 -3.03 -9.37
C LEU A 38 11.58 -1.85 -8.40
N GLY A 39 11.63 -0.61 -8.92
CA GLY A 39 11.63 0.58 -8.06
C GLY A 39 10.35 0.68 -7.23
N ALA A 40 9.20 0.48 -7.87
CA ALA A 40 7.91 0.52 -7.20
C ALA A 40 7.73 -0.63 -6.19
N SER A 41 8.07 -1.87 -6.57
CA SER A 41 7.94 -3.03 -5.69
C SER A 41 8.86 -2.95 -4.48
N PHE A 42 10.14 -2.63 -4.70
CA PHE A 42 11.10 -2.47 -3.61
C PHE A 42 10.62 -1.43 -2.59
N ALA A 43 10.13 -0.28 -3.06
CA ALA A 43 9.69 0.79 -2.17
C ALA A 43 8.49 0.39 -1.30
N ILE A 44 7.46 -0.23 -1.88
CA ILE A 44 6.23 -0.54 -1.13
C ILE A 44 6.43 -1.70 -0.14
N GLU A 45 7.16 -2.75 -0.51
CA GLU A 45 7.41 -3.90 0.39
C GLU A 45 8.32 -3.47 1.56
N HIS A 46 9.37 -2.67 1.30
CA HIS A 46 10.20 -2.16 2.40
C HIS A 46 9.45 -1.18 3.31
N TRP A 47 8.56 -0.36 2.76
CA TRP A 47 7.69 0.51 3.57
C TRP A 47 6.70 -0.30 4.40
N ALA A 48 6.08 -1.33 3.83
CA ALA A 48 5.14 -2.19 4.54
C ALA A 48 5.84 -2.99 5.67
N ASN A 49 7.06 -3.48 5.42
CA ASN A 49 7.90 -4.13 6.43
C ASN A 49 8.42 -3.17 7.53
N ALA A 50 8.42 -1.86 7.29
CA ALA A 50 8.88 -0.85 8.25
C ALA A 50 7.87 -0.57 9.39
N GLY A 51 7.05 -1.56 9.78
CA GLY A 51 6.14 -1.49 10.93
C GLY A 51 4.70 -1.10 10.59
N PHE A 52 4.36 -0.90 9.31
CA PHE A 52 3.00 -0.53 8.88
C PHE A 52 1.94 -1.51 9.39
N TRP A 53 2.18 -2.82 9.26
CA TRP A 53 1.23 -3.84 9.72
C TRP A 53 1.11 -3.89 11.23
N ASP A 54 2.22 -3.68 11.96
CA ASP A 54 2.24 -3.70 13.42
C ASP A 54 1.36 -2.57 13.98
N GLU A 55 1.49 -1.36 13.43
CA GLU A 55 0.67 -0.21 13.82
C GLU A 55 -0.83 -0.45 13.54
N LEU A 56 -1.17 -1.04 12.39
CA LEU A 56 -2.55 -1.39 12.07
C LEU A 56 -3.12 -2.45 13.02
N ILE A 57 -2.35 -3.51 13.30
CA ILE A 57 -2.76 -4.57 14.22
C ILE A 57 -3.02 -3.98 15.60
N GLU A 58 -2.08 -3.18 16.12
CA GLU A 58 -2.21 -2.52 17.42
C GLU A 58 -3.49 -1.66 17.48
N GLY A 59 -3.74 -0.87 16.43
CA GLY A 59 -4.94 -0.05 16.31
C GLY A 59 -6.23 -0.87 16.34
N PHE A 60 -6.30 -1.95 15.55
CA PHE A 60 -7.46 -2.83 15.52
C PHE A 60 -7.68 -3.60 16.83
N GLU A 61 -6.61 -3.99 17.53
CA GLU A 61 -6.70 -4.64 18.83
C GLU A 61 -7.28 -3.68 19.89
N LYS A 62 -6.80 -2.43 19.93
CA LYS A 62 -7.37 -1.38 20.79
C LYS A 62 -8.86 -1.15 20.49
N LEU A 63 -9.24 -1.09 19.22
CA LEU A 63 -10.65 -0.94 18.83
C LEU A 63 -11.49 -2.15 19.23
N ASN A 64 -10.97 -3.36 19.07
CA ASN A 64 -11.64 -4.59 19.49
C ASN A 64 -11.81 -4.69 21.02
N GLY A 65 -10.85 -4.17 21.80
CA GLY A 65 -10.94 -4.11 23.26
C GLY A 65 -11.97 -3.11 23.78
N LYS A 66 -12.22 -2.02 23.03
CA LYS A 66 -13.23 -0.99 23.37
C LYS A 66 -14.65 -1.33 22.92
N ARG A 67 -14.85 -2.41 22.16
CA ARG A 67 -16.18 -2.80 21.66
C ARG A 67 -17.07 -3.34 22.80
N PRO A 68 -18.38 -3.01 22.82
CA PRO A 68 -19.31 -3.55 23.80
C PRO A 68 -19.34 -5.08 23.81
N SER A 69 -19.66 -5.67 24.97
CA SER A 69 -19.87 -7.11 25.10
C SER A 69 -20.96 -7.59 24.14
N GLY A 70 -20.71 -8.69 23.44
CA GLY A 70 -21.61 -9.23 22.40
C GLY A 70 -21.50 -8.55 21.02
N ALA A 71 -20.78 -7.42 20.90
CA ALA A 71 -20.55 -6.82 19.60
C ALA A 71 -19.55 -7.63 18.77
N LYS A 72 -19.80 -7.76 17.46
CA LYS A 72 -18.87 -8.42 16.53
C LYS A 72 -17.54 -7.68 16.49
N LYS A 73 -16.45 -8.39 16.80
CA LYS A 73 -15.08 -7.90 16.65
C LYS A 73 -14.67 -7.81 15.19
N PHE A 74 -13.73 -6.92 14.87
CA PHE A 74 -13.03 -6.92 13.61
C PHE A 74 -12.24 -8.24 13.45
N ARG A 75 -12.28 -8.82 12.26
CA ARG A 75 -11.54 -10.06 11.97
C ARG A 75 -10.08 -9.73 11.75
N MET A 76 -9.20 -10.33 12.56
CA MET A 76 -7.76 -10.04 12.57
C MET A 76 -6.93 -10.90 11.63
N GLY A 77 -7.52 -11.96 11.06
CA GLY A 77 -6.78 -12.97 10.29
C GLY A 77 -6.00 -12.40 9.11
N PHE A 78 -6.61 -11.52 8.32
CA PHE A 78 -5.94 -10.86 7.18
C PHE A 78 -4.69 -10.10 7.63
N TRP A 79 -4.82 -9.23 8.65
CA TRP A 79 -3.74 -8.37 9.12
C TRP A 79 -2.57 -9.17 9.71
N ARG A 80 -2.87 -10.14 10.58
CA ARG A 80 -1.83 -10.97 11.21
C ARG A 80 -1.12 -11.89 10.21
N PHE A 81 -1.83 -12.36 9.20
CA PHE A 81 -1.22 -13.15 8.13
C PHE A 81 -0.23 -12.31 7.32
N HIS A 82 -0.60 -11.09 6.91
CA HIS A 82 0.30 -10.23 6.14
C HIS A 82 1.51 -9.76 6.97
N GLN A 83 1.29 -9.39 8.24
CA GLN A 83 2.40 -9.07 9.15
C GLN A 83 3.43 -10.20 9.26
N ALA A 84 2.98 -11.46 9.30
CA ALA A 84 3.86 -12.61 9.38
C ALA A 84 4.63 -12.91 8.07
N LEU A 85 4.13 -12.43 6.93
CA LEU A 85 4.77 -12.62 5.62
C LEU A 85 5.67 -11.47 5.20
N GLU A 86 5.42 -10.26 5.72
CA GLU A 86 6.01 -9.04 5.18
C GLU A 86 7.54 -9.03 5.20
N ALA A 87 8.16 -9.57 6.25
CA ALA A 87 9.62 -9.70 6.32
C ALA A 87 10.19 -10.56 5.18
N GLN A 88 9.44 -11.56 4.71
CA GLN A 88 9.83 -12.38 3.56
C GLN A 88 9.69 -11.61 2.25
N HIS A 89 8.66 -10.79 2.09
CA HIS A 89 8.51 -9.95 0.89
C HIS A 89 9.65 -8.93 0.75
N ALA A 90 10.00 -8.23 1.84
CA ALA A 90 11.12 -7.29 1.84
C ALA A 90 12.46 -8.00 1.58
N ALA A 91 12.67 -9.20 2.11
CA ALA A 91 13.86 -9.99 1.81
C ALA A 91 13.92 -10.40 0.32
N HIS A 92 12.82 -10.92 -0.24
CA HIS A 92 12.79 -11.32 -1.64
C HIS A 92 12.99 -10.13 -2.59
N THR A 93 12.38 -8.97 -2.33
CA THR A 93 12.59 -7.79 -3.17
C THR A 93 14.00 -7.21 -3.06
N MET A 94 14.70 -7.42 -1.94
CA MET A 94 16.13 -7.13 -1.84
C MET A 94 16.95 -8.09 -2.70
N ASP A 95 16.71 -9.40 -2.59
CA ASP A 95 17.42 -10.41 -3.40
C ASP A 95 17.20 -10.17 -4.91
N GLU A 96 15.96 -9.89 -5.32
CA GLU A 96 15.60 -9.54 -6.71
C GLU A 96 16.32 -8.27 -7.19
N LEU A 97 16.46 -7.27 -6.32
CA LEU A 97 17.18 -6.04 -6.64
C LEU A 97 18.69 -6.30 -6.82
N GLU A 98 19.30 -7.09 -5.93
CA GLU A 98 20.71 -7.46 -6.02
C GLU A 98 21.02 -8.24 -7.31
N GLU A 99 20.14 -9.19 -7.67
CA GLU A 99 20.22 -9.95 -8.92
C GLU A 99 20.07 -9.01 -10.13
N ALA A 100 19.05 -8.15 -10.13
CA ALA A 100 18.80 -7.21 -11.23
C ALA A 100 19.94 -6.21 -11.45
N ILE A 101 20.62 -5.77 -10.38
CA ILE A 101 21.83 -4.93 -10.47
C ILE A 101 22.99 -5.75 -11.06
N THR A 102 23.20 -6.97 -10.57
CA THR A 102 24.29 -7.84 -11.00
C THR A 102 24.17 -8.21 -12.48
N GLU A 103 22.95 -8.46 -12.95
CA GLU A 103 22.64 -8.81 -14.34
C GLU A 103 22.50 -7.59 -15.26
N GLY A 104 22.53 -6.36 -14.71
CA GLY A 104 22.36 -5.13 -15.49
C GLY A 104 20.95 -4.94 -16.03
N LEU A 105 19.93 -5.50 -15.37
CA LEU A 105 18.52 -5.37 -15.74
C LEU A 105 17.94 -3.99 -15.39
N ILE A 106 18.51 -3.31 -14.40
CA ILE A 106 18.21 -1.91 -14.10
C ILE A 106 19.04 -1.05 -15.05
N THR A 107 18.42 -0.66 -16.17
CA THR A 107 19.08 0.13 -17.22
C THR A 107 18.94 1.64 -17.01
N ASP A 108 18.01 2.07 -16.18
CA ASP A 108 17.79 3.47 -15.79
C ASP A 108 17.58 3.60 -14.26
N GLU A 109 18.64 3.98 -13.55
CA GLU A 109 18.60 4.19 -12.09
C GLU A 109 17.72 5.37 -11.69
N LEU A 110 17.65 6.42 -12.51
CA LEU A 110 16.82 7.58 -12.22
C LEU A 110 15.34 7.19 -12.30
N ARG A 111 14.98 6.39 -13.31
CA ARG A 111 13.64 5.84 -13.47
C ARG A 111 13.24 4.95 -12.30
N PHE A 112 14.16 4.11 -11.82
CA PHE A 112 13.97 3.29 -10.62
C PHE A 112 13.63 4.16 -9.40
N GLN A 113 14.45 5.17 -9.11
CA GLN A 113 14.23 6.05 -7.96
C GLN A 113 12.92 6.85 -8.07
N GLN A 114 12.57 7.29 -9.28
CA GLN A 114 11.32 7.99 -9.53
C GLN A 114 10.11 7.08 -9.28
N ALA A 115 10.15 5.84 -9.76
CA ALA A 115 9.07 4.87 -9.56
C ALA A 115 8.91 4.50 -8.08
N ALA A 116 10.03 4.30 -7.36
CA ALA A 116 10.04 4.08 -5.92
C ALA A 116 9.34 5.22 -5.17
N ARG A 117 9.73 6.47 -5.45
CA ARG A 117 9.11 7.66 -4.84
C ARG A 117 7.64 7.78 -5.19
N GLU A 118 7.30 7.60 -6.48
CA GLU A 118 5.91 7.69 -6.94
C GLU A 118 5.01 6.64 -6.27
N MET A 119 5.53 5.44 -5.99
CA MET A 119 4.79 4.41 -5.27
C MET A 119 4.53 4.82 -3.81
N LEU A 120 5.54 5.37 -3.12
CA LEU A 120 5.37 5.88 -1.76
C LEU A 120 4.40 7.07 -1.70
N ASP A 121 4.45 7.97 -2.68
CA ASP A 121 3.51 9.08 -2.80
C ASP A 121 2.07 8.57 -2.99
N ALA A 122 1.88 7.53 -3.81
CA ALA A 122 0.57 6.90 -4.00
C ALA A 122 0.07 6.21 -2.71
N CYS A 123 0.95 5.58 -1.92
CA CYS A 123 0.61 5.08 -0.58
C CYS A 123 0.17 6.21 0.34
N ALA A 124 0.91 7.32 0.37
CA ALA A 124 0.55 8.49 1.18
C ALA A 124 -0.82 9.06 0.79
N ILE A 125 -1.08 9.23 -0.51
CA ILE A 125 -2.37 9.68 -1.05
C ILE A 125 -3.52 8.81 -0.56
N PHE A 126 -3.35 7.48 -0.63
CA PHE A 126 -4.35 6.54 -0.15
C PHE A 126 -4.70 6.75 1.32
N TRP A 127 -3.68 6.80 2.19
CA TRP A 127 -3.87 6.93 3.63
C TRP A 127 -4.42 8.29 4.05
N GLU A 128 -3.94 9.37 3.44
CA GLU A 128 -4.47 10.71 3.66
C GLU A 128 -5.94 10.83 3.23
N GLY A 129 -6.31 10.19 2.12
CA GLY A 129 -7.69 10.11 1.65
C GLY A 129 -8.61 9.37 2.63
N LEU A 130 -8.14 8.25 3.20
CA LEU A 130 -8.86 7.53 4.25
C LEU A 130 -9.03 8.38 5.52
N ASP A 131 -7.98 9.10 5.94
CA ASP A 131 -8.05 9.97 7.10
C ASP A 131 -8.96 11.18 6.88
N ALA A 132 -8.92 11.81 5.71
CA ALA A 132 -9.84 12.88 5.35
C ALA A 132 -11.29 12.40 5.39
N SER A 133 -11.58 11.23 4.81
CA SER A 133 -12.91 10.60 4.89
C SER A 133 -13.34 10.33 6.34
N ARG A 134 -12.43 9.82 7.18
CA ARG A 134 -12.68 9.60 8.62
C ARG A 134 -13.05 10.89 9.35
N GLN A 135 -12.44 12.00 8.96
CA GLN A 135 -12.67 13.34 9.53
C GLN A 135 -13.85 14.09 8.87
N GLY A 136 -14.48 13.52 7.83
CA GLY A 136 -15.52 14.21 7.05
C GLY A 136 -14.99 15.40 6.25
N ARG A 137 -13.69 15.44 5.96
CA ARG A 137 -13.05 16.49 5.15
C ARG A 137 -13.06 16.12 3.67
N PRO A 138 -13.26 17.11 2.77
CA PRO A 138 -13.02 16.89 1.35
C PRO A 138 -11.54 16.57 1.09
N TYR A 139 -11.26 15.73 0.09
CA TYR A 139 -9.91 15.37 -0.35
C TYR A 139 -9.91 15.26 -1.88
N SER A 140 -8.88 15.79 -2.53
CA SER A 140 -8.61 15.58 -3.95
C SER A 140 -7.13 15.29 -4.15
N VAL A 141 -6.85 14.37 -5.08
CA VAL A 141 -5.51 13.92 -5.43
C VAL A 141 -4.70 15.02 -6.11
N THR A 142 -5.36 16.01 -6.71
CA THR A 142 -4.70 17.17 -7.36
C THR A 142 -3.95 18.08 -6.39
N THR A 143 -4.21 17.98 -5.09
CA THR A 143 -3.64 18.87 -4.05
C THR A 143 -2.17 18.58 -3.72
N LEU A 144 -1.58 17.49 -4.20
CA LEU A 144 -0.23 17.04 -3.80
C LEU A 144 0.87 17.23 -4.86
N LYS A 145 0.55 17.64 -6.09
CA LYS A 145 1.56 17.97 -7.12
C LYS A 145 2.40 19.23 -6.80
N ALA A 146 2.19 19.85 -5.65
CA ALA A 146 2.82 21.12 -5.25
C ALA A 146 3.87 20.98 -4.13
N ARG A 147 4.35 19.76 -3.82
CA ARG A 147 5.40 19.52 -2.82
C ARG A 147 6.66 18.92 -3.43
#